data_AF-A0A5C7L273-F1
#
_entry.id   AF-A0A5C7L273-F1
#
_cell.length_a   1.000
_cell.length_b   1.000
_cell.length_c   1.000
_cell.angle_alpha   90.00
_cell.angle_beta   90.00
_cell.angle_gamma   90.00
#
_symmetry.space_group_name_H-M   'P 1'
#
loop_
_entity.id
_entity.type
_entity.pdbx_description
1 polymer ?
#
loop_
_entity_poly.entity_id
_entity_poly.type
_entity_poly.pdbx_seq_one_letter_code
_entity_poly.pdbx_strand_id
1 'polypeptide(L)' 'MSAAGDEETVLALDDPRVPEAIRRHAARFKTPVRYVVVSGPDYVLIAEDGEVVDFCALDG' A
#
# COMPACT_ATOMS: atom_id res chain seq x y z
N MET A 1 0.85 -12.71 27.02
CA MET A 1 1.00 -13.19 25.64
C MET A 1 1.08 -11.95 24.77
N SER A 2 2.22 -11.72 24.12
CA SER A 2 2.40 -10.55 23.26
C SER A 2 1.37 -10.61 22.13
N ALA A 3 0.64 -9.52 21.92
CA ALA A 3 -0.27 -9.37 20.80
C ALA A 3 0.47 -9.74 19.51
N ALA A 4 -0.11 -10.61 18.69
CA ALA A 4 0.38 -10.83 17.34
C ALA A 4 0.39 -9.45 16.67
N GLY A 5 1.59 -8.92 16.42
CA GLY A 5 1.75 -7.58 15.89
C GLY A 5 1.13 -7.54 14.50
N ASP A 6 0.19 -6.62 14.31
CA ASP A 6 -0.13 -6.12 12.97
C ASP A 6 1.13 -5.40 12.46
N GLU A 7 2.08 -6.16 11.93
CA GLU A 7 3.34 -5.64 11.43
C GLU A 7 3.09 -4.87 10.14
N GLU A 8 2.94 -3.55 10.26
CA GLU A 8 2.89 -2.64 9.13
C GLU A 8 4.20 -2.74 8.33
N THR A 9 4.07 -3.19 7.07
CA THR A 9 5.22 -3.36 6.19
C THR A 9 5.18 -2.32 5.08
N VAL A 10 6.25 -1.52 4.97
CA VAL A 10 6.41 -0.58 3.86
C VAL A 10 7.10 -1.30 2.69
N LEU A 11 6.47 -1.25 1.52
CA LEU A 11 6.93 -1.84 0.28
C LEU A 11 7.07 -0.76 -0.80
N ALA A 12 8.00 -0.96 -1.73
CA ALA A 12 7.96 -0.22 -2.99
C ALA A 12 6.72 -0.65 -3.79
N LEU A 13 6.11 0.28 -4.55
CA LEU A 13 4.90 -0.02 -5.32
C LEU A 13 5.13 -1.17 -6.33
N ASP A 14 6.34 -1.28 -6.88
CA ASP A 14 6.73 -2.32 -7.83
C ASP A 14 7.17 -3.64 -7.18
N ASP A 15 7.24 -3.71 -5.84
CA ASP A 15 7.57 -4.93 -5.10
C ASP A 15 6.59 -6.05 -5.52
N PRO A 16 7.09 -7.26 -5.84
CA PRO A 16 6.25 -8.37 -6.29
C PRO A 16 5.21 -8.82 -5.25
N ARG A 17 5.38 -8.47 -3.98
CA ARG A 17 4.39 -8.71 -2.92
C ARG A 17 3.19 -7.78 -3.01
N VAL A 18 3.31 -6.63 -3.69
CA VAL A 18 2.18 -5.73 -3.92
C VAL A 18 1.27 -6.30 -5.02
N PRO A 19 -0.01 -6.56 -4.72
CA PRO A 19 -0.94 -7.12 -5.69
C PRO A 19 -1.08 -6.25 -6.94
N GLU A 20 -1.28 -6.88 -8.10
CA GLU A 20 -1.47 -6.15 -9.36
C GLU A 20 -2.66 -5.17 -9.30
N ALA A 21 -3.74 -5.54 -8.61
CA ALA A 21 -4.90 -4.68 -8.43
C ALA A 21 -4.54 -3.37 -7.71
N ILE A 22 -3.68 -3.42 -6.68
CA ILE A 22 -3.19 -2.24 -5.95
C ILE A 22 -2.30 -1.39 -6.87
N ARG A 23 -1.37 -2.01 -7.61
CA ARG A 23 -0.53 -1.30 -8.59
C ARG A 23 -1.36 -0.59 -9.66
N ARG A 24 -2.40 -1.26 -10.17
CA ARG A 24 -3.33 -0.70 -11.16
C ARG A 24 -4.18 0.43 -10.57
N HIS A 25 -4.59 0.31 -9.31
CA HIS A 25 -5.31 1.37 -8.61
C HIS A 25 -4.43 2.62 -8.42
N ALA A 26 -3.20 2.44 -7.95
CA ALA A 26 -2.21 3.50 -7.80
C ALA A 26 -1.95 4.28 -9.09
N ALA A 27 -1.94 3.59 -10.25
CA ALA A 27 -1.75 4.20 -11.56
C ALA A 27 -2.91 5.13 -12.02
N ARG A 28 -4.05 5.15 -11.32
CA ARG A 28 -5.20 6.02 -11.64
C ARG A 28 -5.02 7.43 -11.08
N PHE A 29 -4.16 7.61 -10.09
CA PHE A 29 -3.91 8.91 -9.48
C PHE A 29 -2.92 9.71 -10.34
N LYS A 30 -3.13 11.03 -10.38
CA LYS A 30 -2.16 11.96 -11.00
C LYS A 30 -0.87 12.06 -10.18
N THR A 31 -1.00 11.90 -8.87
CA THR A 31 0.14 11.89 -7.95
C THR A 31 0.92 10.59 -8.10
N PRO A 32 2.24 10.63 -8.36
CA PRO A 32 3.06 9.42 -8.47
C PRO A 32 3.14 8.70 -7.12
N VAL A 33 2.47 7.56 -7.00
CA VAL A 33 2.61 6.66 -5.86
C VAL A 33 3.92 5.89 -5.99
N ARG A 34 4.71 5.83 -4.91
CA ARG A 34 6.01 5.15 -4.86
C ARG A 34 6.06 4.03 -3.84
N TYR A 35 5.32 4.16 -2.76
CA TYR A 35 5.34 3.21 -1.65
C TYR A 35 3.93 2.76 -1.29
N VAL A 36 3.85 1.59 -0.67
CA VAL A 36 2.63 0.99 -0.16
C VAL A 36 2.90 0.49 1.25
N VAL A 37 2.09 0.92 2.22
CA VAL A 37 2.08 0.31 3.56
C VAL A 37 1.04 -0.80 3.54
N VAL A 38 1.43 -2.01 3.94
CA VAL A 38 0.54 -3.16 4.07
C VAL A 38 0.28 -3.40 5.55
N SER A 39 -0.99 -3.39 5.94
CA SER A 39 -1.46 -3.67 7.29
C SER A 39 -2.62 -4.66 7.22
N GLY A 40 -2.32 -5.95 7.33
CA GLY A 40 -3.31 -7.01 7.14
C GLY A 40 -3.95 -6.96 5.73
N PRO A 41 -5.29 -6.77 5.60
CA PRO A 41 -5.96 -6.65 4.31
C PRO A 41 -5.89 -5.25 3.69
N ASP A 42 -5.40 -4.27 4.45
CA ASP A 42 -5.42 -2.85 4.08
C ASP A 42 -4.08 -2.40 3.48
N TYR A 43 -4.18 -1.46 2.56
CA TYR A 43 -3.08 -0.87 1.81
C TYR A 43 -3.18 0.66 1.86
N VAL A 44 -2.08 1.31 2.23
CA VAL A 44 -1.95 2.78 2.18
C VAL A 44 -1.01 3.15 1.05
N LEU A 45 -1.50 3.93 0.08
CA LEU A 45 -0.69 4.42 -1.03
C LEU A 45 0.05 5.69 -0.61
N ILE A 46 1.36 5.73 -0.79
CA ILE A 46 2.19 6.86 -0.39
C ILE A 46 2.98 7.38 -1.60
N ALA A 47 2.98 8.70 -1.77
CA ALA A 47 3.72 9.40 -2.80
C ALA A 47 5.23 9.43 -2.50
N GLU A 48 6.02 9.95 -3.45
CA GLU A 48 7.48 10.06 -3.30
C GLU A 48 7.90 10.99 -2.14
N ASP A 49 7.11 12.00 -1.85
CA ASP A 49 7.31 12.98 -0.77
C ASP A 49 6.82 12.50 0.60
N GLY A 50 6.25 11.29 0.68
CA GLY A 50 5.70 10.73 1.90
C GLY A 50 4.24 11.09 2.18
N GLU A 51 3.58 11.86 1.31
CA GLU A 51 2.16 12.17 1.46
C GLU A 51 1.30 10.92 1.19
N VAL A 52 0.25 10.76 1.99
CA VAL A 52 -0.74 9.71 1.78
C VAL A 52 -1.64 10.09 0.61
N VAL A 53 -1.70 9.20 -0.39
CA VAL A 53 -2.53 9.37 -1.58
C VAL A 53 -3.92 8.77 -1.37
N ASP A 54 -3.99 7.57 -0.80
CA ASP A 54 -5.25 6.85 -0.61
C ASP A 54 -5.14 5.71 0.44
N PHE A 55 -6.27 5.31 1.00
CA PHE A 55 -6.45 4.11 1.82
C PHE A 55 -7.37 3.13 1.07
N CYS A 56 -6.90 1.92 0.84
CA CYS A 56 -7.65 0.94 0.05
C CYS A 56 -7.48 -0.48 0.58
N ALA A 57 -8.46 -1.33 0.35
CA ALA A 57 -8.41 -2.75 0.66
C ALA A 57 -8.64 -3.54 -0.63
N LEU A 58 -8.20 -4.80 -0.65
CA LEU A 58 -8.66 -5.73 -1.68
C LEU A 58 -10.00 -6.32 -1.25
N ASP A 59 -11.08 -5.89 -1.89
CA ASP A 59 -12.33 -6.64 -1.86
C ASP A 59 -12.10 -7.99 -2.56
N GLY A 60 -12.20 -9.08 -1.80
CA GLY A 60 -12.08 -10.47 -2.30
C GLY A 60 -13.28 -10.92 -3.11
#